data_AF-A0AB39KRS6-F1
#
_entry.id   AF-A0AB39KRS6-F1
#
_cell.length_a   1.000
_cell.length_b   1.000
_cell.length_c   1.000
_cell.angle_alpha   90.00
_cell.angle_beta   90.00
_cell.angle_gamma   90.00
#
_symmetry.space_group_name_H-M   'P 1'
#
loop_
_entity.id
_entity.type
_entity.pdbx_description
1 polymer ?
#
loop_
_entity_poly.entity_id
_entity_poly.type
_entity_poly.pdbx_seq_one_letter_code
_entity_poly.pdbx_strand_id
1 'polypeptide(L)'
;MSDAQAQEPTMEEILASIRRIISEDDAPAEEAAAEEAPEPAADESSYEEYTPDTSADDAGEDVLELTEPLDAPVESHGDLDVYTPPAAAAAAEPEPALPPLAETERLVGDQAAAAAASAFTSLSAAITMPKEGRTLEDVVREMLRPMLKSWLDDNLPRIVEAQVAQEVERIARQRAG
;
A
#
# COMPACT_ATOMS: atom_id res chain seq x y z
N MET A 1 -0.73 -24.46 42.85
CA MET A 1 -0.23 -23.17 42.33
C MET A 1 -1.00 -22.89 41.07
N SER A 2 -1.58 -21.70 41.01
CA SER A 2 -2.79 -21.35 40.29
C SER A 2 -2.70 -21.50 38.78
N ASP A 3 -3.75 -22.11 38.22
CA ASP A 3 -4.15 -22.02 36.82
C ASP A 3 -4.37 -20.54 36.47
N ALA A 4 -3.41 -19.94 35.76
CA ALA A 4 -3.61 -18.72 35.00
C ALA A 4 -3.92 -19.15 33.56
N GLN A 5 -5.10 -19.74 33.38
CA GLN A 5 -5.71 -19.87 32.06
C GLN A 5 -5.77 -18.47 31.46
N ALA A 6 -5.00 -18.27 30.38
CA ALA A 6 -5.20 -17.17 29.46
C ALA A 6 -6.61 -17.32 28.88
N GLN A 7 -7.58 -16.73 29.58
CA GLN A 7 -8.95 -16.61 29.10
C GLN A 7 -8.86 -15.73 27.85
N GLU A 8 -9.03 -16.34 26.67
CA GLU A 8 -9.17 -15.56 25.44
C GLU A 8 -10.32 -14.56 25.66
N PRO A 9 -10.06 -13.24 25.56
CA PRO A 9 -11.05 -12.25 25.89
C PRO A 9 -12.27 -12.44 25.00
N THR A 10 -13.44 -12.44 25.62
CA THR A 10 -14.70 -12.60 24.92
C THR A 10 -14.94 -11.40 24.01
N MET A 11 -15.67 -11.60 22.91
CA MET A 11 -15.99 -10.55 21.92
C MET A 11 -16.56 -9.28 22.58
N GLU A 12 -17.36 -9.44 23.64
CA GLU A 12 -17.96 -8.32 24.37
C GLU A 12 -16.94 -7.51 25.16
N GLU A 13 -15.91 -8.16 25.72
CA GLU A 13 -14.82 -7.51 26.43
C GLU A 13 -13.91 -6.73 25.47
N ILE A 14 -13.65 -7.29 24.28
CA ILE A 14 -12.90 -6.60 23.21
C ILE A 14 -13.66 -5.33 22.79
N LEU A 15 -14.96 -5.43 22.54
CA LEU A 15 -15.80 -4.28 22.15
C LEU A 15 -15.95 -3.25 23.27
N ALA A 16 -16.02 -3.68 24.53
CA ALA A 16 -16.05 -2.79 25.69
C ALA A 16 -14.71 -2.05 25.87
N SER A 17 -13.58 -2.71 25.64
CA SER A 17 -12.24 -2.11 25.71
C SER A 17 -12.05 -1.03 24.64
N ILE A 18 -12.45 -1.33 23.39
CA ILE A 18 -12.39 -0.35 22.28
C ILE A 18 -13.29 0.86 22.57
N ARG A 19 -14.54 0.64 23.05
CA ARG A 19 -15.47 1.73 23.38
C ARG A 19 -14.92 2.62 24.49
N ARG A 20 -14.24 2.03 25.50
CA ARG A 20 -13.61 2.78 26.57
C ARG A 20 -12.48 3.67 26.05
N ILE A 21 -11.57 3.12 25.23
CA ILE A 21 -10.42 3.88 24.68
C ILE A 21 -10.91 5.07 23.86
N ILE A 22 -11.89 4.89 22.97
CA ILE A 22 -12.43 5.98 22.13
C ILE A 22 -13.11 7.06 22.96
N SER A 23 -13.78 6.68 24.07
CA SER A 23 -14.45 7.64 24.95
C SER A 23 -13.47 8.37 25.89
N GLU A 24 -12.31 7.78 26.15
CA GLU A 24 -11.26 8.31 27.04
C GLU A 24 -10.31 9.27 26.27
N ASP A 25 -10.22 9.14 24.95
CA ASP A 25 -9.35 9.94 24.06
C ASP A 25 -10.06 11.13 23.38
N ASP A 26 -11.39 11.28 23.53
CA ASP A 26 -12.15 12.45 23.05
C ASP A 26 -12.06 13.62 24.04
N ALA A 27 -10.84 14.10 24.27
CA ALA A 27 -10.61 15.39 24.91
C ALA A 27 -10.77 16.51 23.86
N PRO A 28 -11.62 17.54 24.09
CA PRO A 28 -11.90 18.54 23.08
C PRO A 28 -10.69 19.46 22.91
N ALA A 29 -10.05 19.38 21.75
CA ALA A 29 -9.27 20.49 21.22
C ALA A 29 -10.25 21.52 20.64
N GLU A 30 -10.92 22.26 21.53
CA GLU A 30 -11.66 23.47 21.16
C GLU A 30 -10.72 24.68 21.11
N GLU A 31 -10.95 25.49 20.08
CA GLU A 31 -10.51 26.88 19.85
C GLU A 31 -9.12 27.16 19.24
N ALA A 32 -9.10 27.31 17.91
CA ALA A 32 -8.53 28.52 17.29
C ALA A 32 -9.09 28.78 15.88
N ALA A 33 -9.96 29.79 15.82
CA ALA A 33 -10.03 30.83 14.78
C ALA A 33 -10.25 30.43 13.30
N ALA A 34 -11.46 30.76 12.84
CA ALA A 34 -11.71 31.19 11.48
C ALA A 34 -10.97 32.51 11.19
N GLU A 35 -10.15 32.56 10.15
CA GLU A 35 -9.72 33.79 9.49
C GLU A 35 -9.36 33.48 8.01
N GLU A 36 -10.15 34.10 7.12
CA GLU A 36 -9.84 34.56 5.76
C GLU A 36 -9.03 33.69 4.77
N ALA A 37 -9.73 33.21 3.73
CA ALA A 37 -9.12 32.73 2.50
C ALA A 37 -8.63 33.92 1.65
N PRO A 38 -7.34 33.99 1.26
CA PRO A 38 -6.89 34.97 0.28
C PRO A 38 -7.21 34.46 -1.14
N GLU A 39 -7.92 35.27 -1.93
CA GLU A 39 -8.02 35.10 -3.37
C GLU A 39 -6.60 35.14 -3.99
N PRO A 40 -6.25 34.25 -4.94
CA PRO A 40 -4.97 34.35 -5.62
C PRO A 40 -5.01 35.54 -6.60
N ALA A 41 -4.51 36.69 -6.15
CA ALA A 41 -4.13 37.79 -7.02
C ALA A 41 -3.03 37.30 -7.97
N ALA A 42 -3.25 37.46 -9.27
CA ALA A 42 -2.26 37.22 -10.31
C ALA A 42 -1.05 38.15 -10.10
N ASP A 43 0.08 37.59 -9.69
CA ASP A 43 1.39 38.25 -9.75
C ASP A 43 2.03 37.94 -11.10
N GLU A 44 1.78 38.81 -12.07
CA GLU A 44 2.64 38.97 -13.24
C GLU A 44 3.86 39.81 -12.83
N SER A 45 4.89 39.21 -12.26
CA SER A 45 6.26 39.75 -12.36
C SER A 45 7.35 38.74 -12.00
N SER A 46 8.41 38.75 -12.81
CA SER A 46 9.73 38.14 -12.57
C SER A 46 9.88 36.64 -12.84
N TYR A 47 9.90 36.27 -14.13
CA TYR A 47 10.71 35.13 -14.56
C TYR A 47 12.18 35.58 -14.52
N GLU A 48 12.87 35.26 -13.43
CA GLU A 48 14.32 35.39 -13.36
C GLU A 48 14.90 34.27 -14.24
N GLU A 49 15.46 34.66 -15.39
CA GLU A 49 16.07 33.74 -16.35
C GLU A 49 17.30 33.11 -15.69
N TYR A 50 17.15 31.86 -15.26
CA TYR A 50 18.24 31.07 -14.70
C TYR A 50 19.28 30.80 -15.79
N THR A 51 20.34 31.59 -15.79
CA THR A 51 21.57 31.28 -16.52
C THR A 51 22.46 30.48 -15.57
N PRO A 52 22.74 29.19 -15.85
CA PRO A 52 23.65 28.42 -15.01
C PRO A 52 25.04 29.04 -15.12
N ASP A 53 25.52 29.55 -13.99
CA ASP A 53 26.89 30.03 -13.81
C ASP A 53 27.85 28.84 -13.99
N THR A 54 28.64 28.87 -15.07
CA THR A 54 29.65 27.86 -15.39
C THR A 54 31.01 28.17 -14.77
N SER A 55 31.03 28.62 -13.52
CA SER A 55 32.27 28.73 -12.73
C SER A 55 32.51 27.41 -12.00
N ALA A 56 33.42 26.63 -12.57
CA ALA A 56 33.93 25.40 -12.00
C ALA A 56 34.62 25.66 -10.64
N ASP A 57 34.14 25.01 -9.58
CA ASP A 57 34.99 24.40 -8.55
C ASP A 57 34.17 23.36 -7.75
N ASP A 58 34.62 22.10 -7.85
CA ASP A 58 34.48 21.01 -6.89
C ASP A 58 33.08 20.50 -6.46
N ALA A 59 32.47 19.70 -7.33
CA ALA A 59 31.68 18.50 -6.96
C ALA A 59 31.65 17.50 -8.14
N GLY A 60 32.79 17.35 -8.81
CA GLY A 60 32.94 16.54 -10.02
C GLY A 60 32.97 15.02 -9.81
N GLU A 61 32.29 14.51 -8.79
CA GLU A 61 32.22 13.05 -8.51
C GLU A 61 30.81 12.46 -8.58
N ASP A 62 29.77 13.24 -8.89
CA ASP A 62 28.38 12.74 -8.89
C ASP A 62 27.80 12.42 -10.29
N VAL A 63 28.64 12.31 -11.31
CA VAL A 63 28.27 11.68 -12.59
C VAL A 63 29.23 10.54 -12.88
N LEU A 64 28.92 9.37 -12.33
CA LEU A 64 29.64 8.13 -12.62
C LEU A 64 29.16 7.57 -13.96
N GLU A 65 29.87 7.87 -15.04
CA GLU A 65 29.66 7.20 -16.33
C GLU A 65 30.19 5.76 -16.27
N LEU A 66 29.28 4.80 -16.06
CA LEU A 66 29.58 3.36 -15.95
C LEU A 66 29.94 2.74 -17.31
N THR A 67 31.07 3.18 -17.86
CA THR A 67 31.64 2.68 -19.13
C THR A 67 32.49 1.41 -18.93
N GLU A 68 32.92 1.14 -17.70
CA GLU A 68 33.61 -0.09 -17.32
C GLU A 68 32.63 -1.09 -16.69
N PRO A 69 32.58 -2.35 -17.18
CA PRO A 69 31.78 -3.38 -16.54
C PRO A 69 32.37 -3.70 -15.15
N LEU A 70 31.54 -3.66 -14.12
CA LEU A 70 31.89 -4.15 -12.78
C LEU A 70 32.19 -5.64 -12.86
N ASP A 71 33.45 -6.02 -12.67
CA ASP A 71 33.93 -7.41 -12.61
C ASP A 71 33.65 -8.01 -11.21
N ALA A 72 32.42 -7.82 -10.74
CA ALA A 72 31.94 -8.39 -9.50
C ALA A 72 31.45 -9.82 -9.73
N PRO A 73 31.68 -10.77 -8.80
CA PRO A 73 31.14 -12.11 -8.89
C PRO A 73 29.61 -12.05 -8.77
N VAL A 74 28.96 -12.06 -9.92
CA VAL A 74 27.51 -12.25 -10.05
C VAL A 74 27.26 -13.73 -10.35
N GLU A 75 26.45 -14.37 -9.51
CA GLU A 75 25.97 -15.73 -9.78
C GLU A 75 24.61 -15.61 -10.48
N SER A 76 24.52 -16.17 -11.68
CA SER A 76 23.29 -16.14 -12.48
C SER A 76 22.44 -17.37 -12.17
N HIS A 77 21.25 -17.15 -11.61
CA HIS A 77 20.27 -18.18 -11.30
C HIS A 77 19.07 -18.05 -12.26
N GLY A 78 19.21 -18.59 -13.47
CA GLY A 78 18.17 -18.48 -14.49
C GLY A 78 18.16 -17.09 -15.14
N ASP A 79 17.10 -16.31 -14.92
CA ASP A 79 16.92 -14.94 -15.44
C ASP A 79 17.22 -13.87 -14.37
N LEU A 80 17.80 -14.28 -13.24
CA LEU A 80 18.05 -13.41 -12.10
C LEU A 80 19.54 -13.42 -11.75
N ASP A 81 20.17 -12.26 -11.89
CA ASP A 81 21.57 -12.06 -11.53
C ASP A 81 21.67 -11.62 -10.07
N VAL A 82 22.31 -12.44 -9.24
CA VAL A 82 22.51 -12.17 -7.81
C VAL A 82 23.93 -11.67 -7.59
N TYR A 83 24.06 -10.46 -7.06
CA TYR A 83 25.34 -9.94 -6.58
C TYR A 83 25.74 -10.66 -5.28
N THR A 84 26.84 -11.41 -5.33
CA THR A 84 27.44 -12.01 -4.13
C THR A 84 28.66 -11.18 -3.73
N PRO A 85 28.63 -10.41 -2.64
CA PRO A 85 29.82 -9.71 -2.18
C PRO A 85 30.95 -10.73 -1.91
N PRO A 86 32.22 -10.38 -2.14
CA PRO A 86 33.33 -11.28 -1.85
C PRO A 86 33.21 -11.74 -0.41
N ALA A 87 33.05 -13.05 -0.23
CA ALA A 87 32.85 -13.65 1.08
C ALA A 87 34.04 -13.26 1.98
N ALA A 88 33.83 -12.30 2.87
CA ALA A 88 34.61 -12.22 4.08
C ALA A 88 34.46 -13.60 4.70
N ALA A 89 35.55 -14.37 4.75
CA ALA A 89 35.54 -15.79 5.11
C ALA A 89 34.63 -15.99 6.32
N ALA A 90 33.39 -16.39 6.05
CA ALA A 90 32.41 -16.60 7.08
C ALA A 90 32.91 -17.84 7.79
N ALA A 91 33.56 -17.64 8.93
CA ALA A 91 33.65 -18.69 9.92
C ALA A 91 32.21 -19.20 10.06
N ALA A 92 32.00 -20.49 9.75
CA ALA A 92 30.70 -21.13 9.89
C ALA A 92 30.28 -21.02 11.35
N GLU A 93 29.62 -19.92 11.70
CA GLU A 93 28.92 -19.75 12.94
C GLU A 93 27.76 -20.77 12.88
N PRO A 94 27.55 -21.59 13.93
CA PRO A 94 26.49 -22.56 13.91
C PRO A 94 25.17 -21.83 13.65
N GLU A 95 24.55 -22.16 12.52
CA GLU A 95 23.26 -21.61 12.11
C GLU A 95 22.30 -21.76 13.30
N PRO A 96 21.74 -20.65 13.83
CA PRO A 96 20.79 -20.75 14.92
C PRO A 96 19.66 -21.65 14.43
N ALA A 97 19.45 -22.78 15.10
CA ALA A 97 18.39 -23.71 14.77
C ALA A 97 17.06 -22.97 14.87
N LEU A 98 16.57 -22.48 13.72
CA LEU A 98 15.28 -21.83 13.64
C LEU A 98 14.25 -22.88 14.10
N PRO A 99 13.38 -22.55 15.06
CA PRO A 99 12.26 -23.43 15.36
C PRO A 99 11.50 -23.67 14.05
N PRO A 100 11.00 -24.90 13.78
CA PRO A 100 10.20 -25.15 12.60
C PRO A 100 9.11 -24.10 12.58
N LEU A 101 9.04 -23.31 11.49
CA LEU A 101 7.97 -22.36 11.28
C LEU A 101 6.69 -23.16 11.44
N ALA A 102 5.96 -22.92 12.54
CA ALA A 102 4.62 -23.44 12.68
C ALA A 102 3.91 -23.01 11.40
N GLU A 103 3.40 -23.99 10.64
CA GLU A 103 2.78 -23.75 9.34
C GLU A 103 1.72 -22.67 9.54
N THR A 104 2.07 -21.42 9.19
CA THR A 104 1.12 -20.31 9.23
C THR A 104 0.04 -20.73 8.26
N GLU A 105 -1.12 -21.06 8.82
CA GLU A 105 -2.26 -21.60 8.11
C GLU A 105 -2.47 -20.78 6.84
N ARG A 106 -2.20 -21.42 5.70
CA ARG A 106 -2.11 -20.71 4.43
C ARG A 106 -3.51 -20.21 4.11
N LEU A 107 -3.73 -18.90 4.30
CA LEU A 107 -5.04 -18.26 4.12
C LEU A 107 -5.60 -18.42 2.70
N VAL A 108 -4.74 -18.79 1.75
CA VAL A 108 -5.07 -19.02 0.35
C VAL A 108 -4.53 -20.38 -0.07
N GLY A 109 -5.37 -21.19 -0.72
CA GLY A 109 -4.95 -22.47 -1.28
C GLY A 109 -3.96 -22.29 -2.44
N ASP A 110 -3.06 -23.26 -2.63
CA ASP A 110 -1.99 -23.21 -3.63
C ASP A 110 -2.51 -22.95 -5.05
N GLN A 111 -3.67 -23.51 -5.39
CA GLN A 111 -4.31 -23.29 -6.67
C GLN A 111 -4.75 -21.83 -6.87
N ALA A 112 -5.31 -21.20 -5.84
CA ALA A 112 -5.74 -19.80 -5.90
C ALA A 112 -4.54 -18.86 -5.97
N ALA A 113 -3.46 -19.17 -5.23
CA ALA A 113 -2.20 -18.44 -5.32
C ALA A 113 -1.57 -18.55 -6.72
N ALA A 114 -1.53 -19.75 -7.31
CA ALA A 114 -1.03 -19.98 -8.66
C ALA A 114 -1.88 -19.30 -9.74
N ALA A 115 -3.21 -19.29 -9.58
CA ALA A 115 -4.11 -18.58 -10.47
C ALA A 115 -3.88 -17.06 -10.41
N ALA A 116 -3.69 -16.50 -9.20
CA ALA A 116 -3.38 -15.08 -9.03
C ALA A 116 -2.02 -14.72 -9.65
N ALA A 117 -0.99 -15.53 -9.43
CA ALA A 117 0.34 -15.32 -10.00
C ALA A 117 0.31 -15.34 -11.54
N SER A 118 -0.36 -16.32 -12.13
CA SER A 118 -0.46 -16.43 -13.60
C SER A 118 -1.26 -15.29 -14.24
N ALA A 119 -2.29 -14.79 -13.58
CA ALA A 119 -3.00 -13.58 -14.01
C ALA A 119 -2.09 -12.34 -13.97
N PHE A 120 -1.26 -12.19 -12.93
CA PHE A 120 -0.33 -11.08 -12.80
C PHE A 120 0.80 -11.12 -13.85
N THR A 121 1.33 -12.31 -14.15
CA THR A 121 2.30 -12.50 -15.25
C THR A 121 1.69 -12.16 -16.60
N SER A 122 0.45 -12.59 -16.85
CA SER A 122 -0.27 -12.32 -18.11
C SER A 122 -0.54 -10.82 -18.30
N LEU A 123 -0.92 -10.13 -17.21
CA LEU A 123 -1.07 -8.69 -17.20
C LEU A 123 0.27 -8.00 -17.47
N SER A 124 1.32 -8.32 -16.72
CA SER A 124 2.65 -7.71 -16.88
C SER A 124 3.16 -7.83 -18.32
N ALA A 125 3.00 -8.99 -18.97
CA ALA A 125 3.34 -9.19 -20.36
C ALA A 125 2.50 -8.33 -21.33
N ALA A 126 1.22 -8.10 -21.02
CA ALA A 126 0.34 -7.25 -21.82
C ALA A 126 0.65 -5.75 -21.68
N ILE A 127 1.23 -5.33 -20.56
CA ILE A 127 1.65 -3.94 -20.28
C ILE A 127 2.91 -3.59 -21.08
N THR A 128 3.85 -4.53 -21.21
CA THR A 128 5.12 -4.33 -21.92
C THR A 128 4.96 -4.26 -23.45
N MET A 129 3.81 -4.65 -23.99
CA MET A 129 3.49 -4.59 -25.43
C MET A 129 2.35 -3.61 -25.71
N PRO A 130 2.58 -2.29 -25.60
CA PRO A 130 1.59 -1.30 -26.01
C PRO A 130 1.38 -1.40 -27.53
N LYS A 131 0.18 -1.83 -27.93
CA LYS A 131 -0.32 -1.53 -29.28
C LYS A 131 -0.58 -0.04 -29.35
N GLU A 132 -0.20 0.60 -30.46
CA GLU A 132 -0.38 2.04 -30.69
C GLU A 132 -1.81 2.48 -30.29
N GLY A 133 -1.91 3.29 -29.23
CA GLY A 133 -3.17 3.83 -28.70
C GLY A 133 -3.86 3.04 -27.57
N ARG A 134 -3.36 1.86 -27.14
CA ARG A 134 -3.89 1.15 -25.97
C ARG A 134 -3.07 1.49 -24.74
N THR A 135 -3.69 2.15 -23.77
CA THR A 135 -3.03 2.49 -22.50
C THR A 135 -3.11 1.32 -21.52
N LEU A 136 -2.20 1.30 -20.55
CA LEU A 136 -2.28 0.41 -19.38
C LEU A 136 -3.66 0.52 -18.69
N GLU A 137 -4.18 1.74 -18.59
CA GLU A 137 -5.48 2.02 -17.98
C GLU A 137 -6.61 1.25 -18.69
N ASP A 138 -6.59 1.21 -20.03
CA ASP A 138 -7.60 0.47 -20.80
C ASP A 138 -7.59 -1.02 -20.49
N VAL A 139 -6.39 -1.61 -20.36
CA VAL A 139 -6.22 -3.03 -20.01
C VAL A 139 -6.73 -3.32 -18.60
N VAL A 140 -6.31 -2.51 -17.63
CA VAL A 140 -6.70 -2.67 -16.22
C VAL A 140 -8.20 -2.47 -16.06
N ARG A 141 -8.79 -1.48 -16.75
CA ARG A 141 -10.23 -1.23 -16.76
C ARG A 141 -11.01 -2.39 -17.36
N GLU A 142 -10.53 -2.99 -18.44
CA GLU A 142 -11.14 -4.18 -19.07
C GLU A 142 -11.15 -5.38 -18.10
N MET A 143 -10.08 -5.55 -17.32
CA MET A 143 -9.95 -6.64 -16.34
C MET A 143 -10.74 -6.40 -15.04
N LEU A 144 -10.76 -5.17 -14.52
CA LEU A 144 -11.44 -4.85 -13.25
C LEU A 144 -12.96 -4.74 -13.41
N ARG A 145 -13.45 -4.37 -14.60
CA ARG A 145 -14.90 -4.23 -14.85
C ARG A 145 -15.73 -5.45 -14.45
N PRO A 146 -15.41 -6.70 -14.86
CA PRO A 146 -16.19 -7.87 -14.45
C PRO A 146 -16.13 -8.14 -12.93
N MET A 147 -14.98 -7.96 -12.29
CA MET A 147 -14.82 -8.16 -10.85
C MET A 147 -15.64 -7.16 -10.03
N LEU A 148 -15.54 -5.87 -10.38
CA LEU A 148 -16.31 -4.81 -9.73
C LEU A 148 -17.81 -4.96 -9.97
N LYS A 149 -18.21 -5.39 -11.17
CA LYS A 149 -19.62 -5.66 -11.47
C LYS A 149 -20.19 -6.77 -10.61
N SER A 150 -19.51 -7.92 -10.53
CA SER A 150 -19.96 -9.03 -9.67
C SER A 150 -20.08 -8.59 -8.22
N TRP A 151 -19.06 -7.89 -7.72
CA TRP A 151 -19.08 -7.40 -6.34
C TRP A 151 -20.23 -6.42 -6.08
N LEU A 152 -20.47 -5.47 -6.99
CA LEU A 152 -21.59 -4.54 -6.87
C LEU A 152 -22.92 -5.28 -6.95
N ASP A 153 -23.11 -6.21 -7.87
CA ASP A 153 -24.35 -6.98 -7.98
C ASP A 153 -24.65 -7.74 -6.67
N ASP A 154 -23.64 -8.28 -6.00
CA ASP A 154 -23.78 -9.04 -4.75
C ASP A 154 -23.92 -8.16 -3.49
N ASN A 155 -23.28 -6.99 -3.45
CA ASN A 155 -23.16 -6.18 -2.22
C ASN A 155 -24.01 -4.91 -2.22
N LEU A 156 -24.32 -4.34 -3.39
CA LEU A 156 -25.06 -3.08 -3.51
C LEU A 156 -26.45 -3.14 -2.87
N PRO A 157 -27.26 -4.21 -3.02
CA PRO A 157 -28.59 -4.26 -2.40
C PRO A 157 -28.53 -4.03 -0.88
N ARG A 158 -27.63 -4.75 -0.19
CA ARG A 158 -27.45 -4.64 1.26
C ARG A 158 -26.95 -3.27 1.69
N ILE A 159 -26.02 -2.68 0.93
CA ILE A 159 -25.50 -1.34 1.21
C ILE A 159 -26.62 -0.29 1.12
N VAL A 160 -27.44 -0.37 0.07
CA VAL A 160 -28.57 0.55 -0.13
C VAL A 160 -29.63 0.39 0.95
N GLU A 161 -30.00 -0.85 1.32
CA GLU A 161 -30.96 -1.10 2.40
C GLU A 161 -30.49 -0.52 3.73
N ALA A 162 -29.22 -0.72 4.08
CA ALA A 162 -28.63 -0.15 5.29
C ALA A 162 -28.68 1.38 5.28
N GLN A 163 -28.37 2.01 4.14
CA GLN A 163 -28.40 3.47 4.01
C GLN A 163 -29.82 4.03 4.05
N VAL A 164 -30.78 3.39 3.39
CA VAL A 164 -32.20 3.79 3.42
C VAL A 164 -32.77 3.66 4.83
N ALA A 165 -32.44 2.59 5.56
CA ALA A 165 -32.87 2.43 6.94
C ALA A 165 -32.37 3.58 7.83
N GLN A 166 -31.10 3.97 7.69
CA GLN A 166 -30.52 5.12 8.40
C GLN A 166 -31.22 6.43 8.03
N GLU A 167 -31.51 6.66 6.74
CA GLU A 167 -32.21 7.87 6.28
C GLU A 167 -33.65 7.94 6.79
N VAL A 168 -34.38 6.80 6.80
CA VAL A 168 -35.75 6.75 7.34
C VAL A 168 -35.75 7.03 8.84
N GLU A 169 -34.81 6.45 9.59
CA GLU A 169 -34.68 6.72 11.03
C GLU A 169 -34.37 8.20 11.30
N ARG A 170 -33.44 8.79 10.53
CA ARG A 170 -33.09 10.22 10.62
C ARG A 170 -34.30 11.11 10.38
N ILE A 171 -35.06 10.84 9.31
CA ILE A 171 -36.28 11.59 8.97
C ILE A 171 -37.37 11.38 10.04
N ALA A 172 -37.53 10.16 10.55
CA ALA A 172 -38.51 9.86 11.60
C ALA A 172 -38.20 10.64 12.88
N ARG A 173 -36.92 10.70 13.28
CA ARG A 173 -36.46 11.49 14.43
C ARG A 173 -36.68 13.00 14.21
N GLN A 174 -36.40 13.50 13.01
CA GLN A 174 -36.62 14.90 12.66
C GLN A 174 -38.11 15.29 12.61
N ARG A 175 -39.01 14.35 12.32
CA ARG A 175 -40.47 14.59 12.33
C ARG A 175 -41.12 14.43 13.71
N ALA A 176 -40.46 13.73 14.63
CA ALA A 176 -40.99 13.46 15.97
C ALA A 176 -40.56 14.49 17.02
N GLY A 177 -39.55 15.32 16.73
CA GLY A 177 -39.16 16.50 17.50
C GLY A 177 -39.73 17.78 16.89
#